data_AF-A0AAE8IN14-F1
#
_entry.id   AF-A0AAE8IN14-F1
#
_cell.length_a   1.000
_cell.length_b   1.000
_cell.length_c   1.000
_cell.angle_alpha   90.00
_cell.angle_beta   90.00
_cell.angle_gamma   90.00
#
_symmetry.space_group_name_H-M   'P 1'
#
loop_
_entity.id
_entity.type
_entity.pdbx_description
1 polymer ?
#
loop_
_entity_poly.entity_id
_entity_poly.type
_entity_poly.pdbx_seq_one_letter_code
_entity_poly.pdbx_strand_id
1 'polypeptide(L)'
;MTLPFNAAPTEARVKQFWQLAASFGMERNAYHNYLNEIVSDRYALISGLQILRDELQFVASDSTDIKACGADMSLPSVVTTLAYTNCGDRIHQGEATKRYRDVVASRFATLSEIGELKLEAFFPAGGGTDDGETLAHVTVAHELDESLKRRVYAGNPQSISLVAIDLKTHVGRLRQDGKQVYGKTRESPWREPRNACGAIVGTLKNYNAHNPIHRRIRNDLGEENFHFLAHNAVLTDTKKIDITMAVAANIVAIRGIRNTAVAIAQELDERGLAHLTASTTVNRPSRDDLVIYLARATVFNGSIKIQSIGTDARLYGGKIVEYAGEKRLQLHYADWNLDNLPIEEIPYQVRSSGL
;
A
#
# COMPACT_ATOMS: atom_id res chain seq x y z
N MET A 1 -16.25 -19.43 27.36
CA MET A 1 -15.36 -20.39 26.68
C MET A 1 -15.00 -19.78 25.35
N THR A 2 -13.75 -19.41 25.12
CA THR A 2 -13.28 -19.00 23.80
C THR A 2 -13.04 -20.24 22.94
N LEU A 3 -13.56 -20.21 21.72
CA LEU A 3 -13.35 -21.28 20.75
C LEU A 3 -11.91 -21.15 20.22
N PRO A 4 -11.14 -22.25 20.16
CA PRO A 4 -9.81 -22.21 19.59
C PRO A 4 -9.89 -21.71 18.14
N PHE A 5 -8.95 -20.84 17.76
CA PHE A 5 -8.91 -20.32 16.40
C PHE A 5 -8.68 -21.47 15.40
N ASN A 6 -9.48 -21.49 14.33
CA ASN A 6 -9.29 -22.38 13.21
C ASN A 6 -8.65 -21.61 12.05
N ALA A 7 -7.33 -21.73 11.92
CA ALA A 7 -6.56 -21.03 10.89
C ALA A 7 -6.78 -21.59 9.47
N ALA A 8 -7.17 -22.86 9.32
CA ALA A 8 -7.15 -23.57 8.04
C ALA A 8 -7.97 -22.89 6.92
N PRO A 9 -9.18 -22.34 7.17
CA PRO A 9 -9.91 -21.59 6.15
C PRO A 9 -9.16 -20.33 5.69
N THR A 10 -8.52 -19.61 6.61
CA THR A 10 -7.76 -18.40 6.26
C THR A 10 -6.46 -18.74 5.55
N GLU A 11 -5.77 -19.82 5.94
CA GLU A 11 -4.63 -20.35 5.18
C GLU A 11 -5.00 -20.70 3.74
N ALA A 12 -6.18 -21.30 3.54
CA ALA A 12 -6.69 -21.61 2.20
C ALA A 12 -6.91 -20.34 1.37
N ARG A 13 -7.48 -19.28 1.96
CA ARG A 13 -7.64 -17.96 1.30
C ARG A 13 -6.29 -17.33 0.95
N VAL A 14 -5.33 -17.35 1.87
CA VAL A 14 -3.96 -16.84 1.62
C VAL A 14 -3.30 -17.64 0.50
N LYS A 15 -3.44 -18.96 0.48
CA LYS A 15 -2.93 -19.81 -0.60
C LYS A 15 -3.57 -19.46 -1.95
N GLN A 16 -4.87 -19.22 -2.00
CA GLN A 16 -5.58 -18.80 -3.20
C GLN A 16 -5.15 -17.40 -3.67
N PHE A 17 -4.99 -16.46 -2.74
CA PHE A 17 -4.47 -15.12 -3.03
C PHE A 17 -3.12 -15.19 -3.76
N TRP A 18 -2.20 -16.03 -3.30
CA TRP A 18 -0.89 -16.19 -3.94
C TRP A 18 -0.93 -16.92 -5.30
N GLN A 19 -2.09 -17.42 -5.73
CA GLN A 19 -2.32 -17.92 -7.09
C GLN A 19 -2.87 -16.86 -8.04
N LEU A 20 -3.27 -15.68 -7.54
CA LEU A 20 -3.73 -14.59 -8.37
C LEU A 20 -2.56 -14.00 -9.16
N ALA A 21 -2.79 -13.76 -10.45
CA ALA A 21 -1.87 -12.98 -11.25
C ALA A 21 -1.86 -11.53 -10.74
N ALA A 22 -0.68 -10.91 -10.76
CA ALA A 22 -0.50 -9.50 -10.51
C ALA A 22 0.47 -8.96 -11.55
N SER A 23 0.31 -7.70 -11.95
CA SER A 23 1.17 -7.12 -12.97
C SER A 23 1.85 -5.85 -12.50
N PHE A 24 3.17 -5.97 -12.34
CA PHE A 24 4.01 -4.98 -11.67
C PHE A 24 4.71 -4.04 -12.66
N GLY A 25 5.05 -2.85 -12.21
CA GLY A 25 6.04 -1.99 -12.86
C GLY A 25 5.58 -1.21 -14.08
N MET A 26 4.34 -1.37 -14.55
CA MET A 26 3.77 -0.53 -15.61
C MET A 26 2.87 0.55 -15.04
N GLU A 27 2.98 1.77 -15.58
CA GLU A 27 1.98 2.80 -15.36
C GLU A 27 0.62 2.39 -15.94
N ARG A 28 -0.39 2.31 -15.07
CA ARG A 28 -1.77 2.07 -15.45
C ARG A 28 -2.71 3.10 -14.86
N ASN A 29 -3.94 3.13 -15.37
CA ASN A 29 -4.99 3.93 -14.77
C ASN A 29 -5.20 3.49 -13.30
N ALA A 30 -5.40 4.44 -12.40
CA ALA A 30 -5.63 4.17 -10.99
C ALA A 30 -6.77 3.16 -10.75
N TYR A 31 -7.91 3.27 -11.46
CA TYR A 31 -9.02 2.32 -11.34
C TYR A 31 -8.61 0.90 -11.69
N HIS A 32 -7.79 0.74 -12.74
CA HIS A 32 -7.33 -0.59 -13.15
C HIS A 32 -6.49 -1.23 -12.06
N ASN A 33 -5.50 -0.53 -11.51
CA ASN A 33 -4.66 -1.09 -10.44
C ASN A 33 -5.46 -1.29 -9.15
N TYR A 34 -6.31 -0.34 -8.76
CA TYR A 34 -7.10 -0.47 -7.54
C TYR A 34 -8.06 -1.66 -7.62
N LEU A 35 -8.71 -1.89 -8.76
CA LEU A 35 -9.63 -3.02 -8.92
C LEU A 35 -8.90 -4.36 -9.05
N ASN A 36 -7.88 -4.44 -9.91
CA ASN A 36 -7.25 -5.71 -10.28
C ASN A 36 -6.09 -6.14 -9.37
N GLU A 37 -5.49 -5.22 -8.60
CA GLU A 37 -4.29 -5.51 -7.80
C GLU A 37 -4.50 -5.25 -6.29
N ILE A 38 -5.55 -4.54 -5.88
CA ILE A 38 -5.82 -4.24 -4.45
C ILE A 38 -7.16 -4.83 -4.03
N VAL A 39 -8.24 -4.51 -4.74
CA VAL A 39 -9.59 -4.93 -4.39
C VAL A 39 -9.77 -6.44 -4.60
N SER A 40 -9.36 -6.97 -5.75
CA SER A 40 -9.36 -8.41 -6.05
C SER A 40 -8.60 -9.21 -4.98
N ASP A 41 -7.38 -8.77 -4.68
CA ASP A 41 -6.47 -9.36 -3.70
C ASP A 41 -7.12 -9.45 -2.32
N ARG A 42 -7.70 -8.36 -1.83
CA ARG A 42 -8.40 -8.35 -0.53
C ARG A 42 -9.67 -9.18 -0.54
N TYR A 43 -10.44 -9.17 -1.64
CA TYR A 43 -11.62 -10.03 -1.74
C TYR A 43 -11.27 -11.52 -1.72
N ALA A 44 -10.14 -11.92 -2.31
CA ALA A 44 -9.67 -13.30 -2.19
C ALA A 44 -9.34 -13.67 -0.73
N LEU A 45 -8.73 -12.74 0.01
CA LEU A 45 -8.38 -12.93 1.42
C LEU A 45 -9.58 -13.03 2.37
N ILE A 46 -10.73 -12.46 2.00
CA ILE A 46 -11.94 -12.44 2.85
C ILE A 46 -13.12 -13.22 2.26
N SER A 47 -12.90 -13.94 1.17
CA SER A 47 -13.98 -14.62 0.45
C SER A 47 -14.77 -15.56 1.37
N GLY A 48 -16.09 -15.43 1.35
CA GLY A 48 -17.01 -16.20 2.18
C GLY A 48 -17.14 -15.76 3.64
N LEU A 49 -16.53 -14.63 4.03
CA LEU A 49 -16.72 -14.04 5.36
C LEU A 49 -17.75 -12.91 5.33
N GLN A 50 -18.51 -12.76 6.41
CA GLN A 50 -19.29 -11.55 6.66
C GLN A 50 -18.34 -10.38 6.97
N ILE A 51 -18.43 -9.29 6.21
CA ILE A 51 -17.61 -8.10 6.47
C ILE A 51 -18.26 -7.25 7.56
N LEU A 52 -17.53 -7.08 8.66
CA LEU A 52 -17.88 -6.24 9.81
C LEU A 52 -17.01 -4.98 9.76
N ARG A 53 -17.55 -3.93 9.17
CA ARG A 53 -16.84 -2.66 9.00
C ARG A 53 -17.67 -1.44 9.32
N ASP A 54 -18.94 -1.61 9.65
CA ASP A 54 -19.81 -0.53 10.11
C ASP A 54 -19.98 -0.69 11.63
N GLU A 55 -19.73 0.39 12.38
CA GLU A 55 -19.81 0.37 13.83
C GLU A 55 -21.18 -0.06 14.36
N LEU A 56 -22.26 0.20 13.60
CA LEU A 56 -23.60 -0.27 13.93
C LEU A 56 -23.72 -1.80 13.87
N GLN A 57 -22.85 -2.50 13.16
CA GLN A 57 -22.84 -3.98 13.17
C GLN A 57 -22.41 -4.56 14.52
N PHE A 58 -21.83 -3.75 15.41
CA PHE A 58 -21.39 -4.19 16.74
C PHE A 58 -22.43 -3.92 17.85
N VAL A 59 -23.60 -3.38 17.55
CA VAL A 59 -24.58 -2.96 18.57
C VAL A 59 -25.67 -4.01 18.88
N ALA A 60 -25.45 -5.29 18.55
CA ALA A 60 -26.45 -6.36 18.69
C ALA A 60 -27.04 -6.52 20.11
N SER A 61 -26.33 -6.06 21.14
CA SER A 61 -26.75 -6.09 22.55
C SER A 61 -27.33 -4.77 23.07
N ASP A 62 -27.51 -3.76 22.20
CA ASP A 62 -28.04 -2.46 22.59
C ASP A 62 -29.53 -2.54 23.01
N SER A 63 -29.95 -1.68 23.94
CA SER A 63 -31.33 -1.67 24.44
C SER A 63 -32.30 -0.95 23.50
N THR A 64 -31.80 -0.16 22.56
CA THR A 64 -32.58 0.60 21.57
C THR A 64 -32.86 -0.20 20.29
N ASP A 65 -33.64 0.37 19.37
CA ASP A 65 -33.92 -0.24 18.06
C ASP A 65 -32.69 -0.35 17.16
N ILE A 66 -31.60 0.39 17.46
CA ILE A 66 -30.34 0.32 16.72
C ILE A 66 -29.77 -1.11 16.75
N LYS A 67 -30.12 -1.94 17.75
CA LYS A 67 -29.75 -3.36 17.81
C LYS A 67 -30.11 -4.16 16.55
N ALA A 68 -31.09 -3.71 15.77
CA ALA A 68 -31.46 -4.32 14.49
C ALA A 68 -30.33 -4.28 13.44
N CYS A 69 -29.36 -3.36 13.59
CA CYS A 69 -28.16 -3.28 12.77
C CYS A 69 -27.09 -4.33 13.14
N GLY A 70 -27.21 -4.95 14.31
CA GLY A 70 -26.22 -5.88 14.85
C GLY A 70 -25.98 -7.09 13.94
N ALA A 71 -24.72 -7.44 13.73
CA ALA A 71 -24.34 -8.60 12.96
C ALA A 71 -24.47 -9.90 13.76
N ASP A 72 -24.78 -10.99 13.05
CA ASP A 72 -24.74 -12.34 13.59
C ASP A 72 -23.29 -12.84 13.72
N MET A 73 -22.74 -12.70 14.92
CA MET A 73 -21.37 -13.11 15.24
C MET A 73 -21.17 -14.64 15.23
N SER A 74 -22.23 -15.44 15.09
CA SER A 74 -22.09 -16.89 14.92
C SER A 74 -21.60 -17.27 13.53
N LEU A 75 -21.69 -16.37 12.56
CA LEU A 75 -21.16 -16.55 11.21
C LEU A 75 -19.64 -16.27 11.17
N PRO A 76 -18.90 -16.90 10.24
CA PRO A 76 -17.51 -16.52 9.96
C PRO A 76 -17.44 -15.07 9.48
N SER A 77 -16.69 -14.24 10.20
CA SER A 77 -16.66 -12.80 9.97
C SER A 77 -15.24 -12.25 9.84
N VAL A 78 -15.08 -11.15 9.12
CA VAL A 78 -13.85 -10.37 9.05
C VAL A 78 -14.11 -8.95 9.51
N VAL A 79 -13.27 -8.46 10.39
CA VAL A 79 -13.19 -7.03 10.70
C VAL A 79 -12.10 -6.42 9.84
N THR A 80 -12.37 -5.31 9.17
CA THR A 80 -11.41 -4.71 8.22
C THR A 80 -10.97 -3.34 8.70
N THR A 81 -9.67 -3.13 8.78
CA THR A 81 -9.06 -1.83 9.07
C THR A 81 -8.18 -1.44 7.90
N LEU A 82 -8.26 -0.17 7.49
CA LEU A 82 -7.51 0.31 6.34
C LEU A 82 -6.68 1.53 6.70
N ALA A 83 -5.38 1.44 6.43
CA ALA A 83 -4.47 2.56 6.39
C ALA A 83 -3.90 2.76 4.98
N TYR A 84 -3.52 4.00 4.69
CA TYR A 84 -2.68 4.30 3.55
C TYR A 84 -1.72 5.42 3.86
N THR A 85 -0.66 5.48 3.08
CA THR A 85 0.29 6.58 3.12
C THR A 85 0.24 7.36 1.82
N ASN A 86 0.52 8.65 1.87
CA ASN A 86 0.67 9.51 0.70
C ASN A 86 1.74 10.56 1.00
N CYS A 87 2.29 11.23 -0.02
CA CYS A 87 3.06 12.43 0.26
C CYS A 87 2.12 13.62 0.54
N GLY A 88 2.45 14.45 1.53
CA GLY A 88 1.75 15.72 1.80
C GLY A 88 1.90 16.81 0.73
N ASP A 89 2.52 16.52 -0.42
CA ASP A 89 2.59 17.43 -1.55
C ASP A 89 1.18 17.76 -2.06
N ARG A 90 0.84 19.04 -2.26
CA ARG A 90 -0.52 19.44 -2.67
C ARG A 90 -0.98 18.84 -3.98
N ILE A 91 -0.06 18.36 -4.83
CA ILE A 91 -0.45 17.65 -6.06
C ILE A 91 -1.18 16.32 -5.79
N HIS A 92 -1.01 15.73 -4.59
CA HIS A 92 -1.74 14.55 -4.15
C HIS A 92 -3.16 14.81 -3.66
N GLN A 93 -3.56 16.08 -3.46
CA GLN A 93 -4.90 16.42 -3.00
C GLN A 93 -5.98 16.23 -4.08
N GLY A 94 -5.59 15.73 -5.27
CA GLY A 94 -6.46 15.50 -6.40
C GLY A 94 -7.02 14.07 -6.52
N GLU A 95 -7.19 13.67 -7.78
CA GLU A 95 -8.06 12.60 -8.21
C GLU A 95 -7.64 11.20 -7.75
N ALA A 96 -6.33 10.92 -7.63
CA ALA A 96 -5.85 9.62 -7.15
C ALA A 96 -6.32 9.30 -5.72
N THR A 97 -6.43 10.31 -4.86
CA THR A 97 -6.86 10.19 -3.47
C THR A 97 -8.38 10.02 -3.39
N LYS A 98 -9.13 10.81 -4.16
CA LYS A 98 -10.59 10.63 -4.27
C LYS A 98 -10.96 9.24 -4.83
N ARG A 99 -10.34 8.85 -5.95
CA ARG A 99 -10.55 7.53 -6.57
C ARG A 99 -10.19 6.38 -5.64
N TYR A 100 -9.10 6.53 -4.88
CA TYR A 100 -8.73 5.53 -3.88
C TYR A 100 -9.82 5.41 -2.80
N ARG A 101 -10.35 6.54 -2.30
CA ARG A 101 -11.48 6.53 -1.37
C ARG A 101 -12.72 5.85 -1.97
N ASP A 102 -13.07 6.19 -3.19
CA ASP A 102 -14.28 5.69 -3.86
C ASP A 102 -14.20 4.21 -4.25
N VAL A 103 -12.99 3.69 -4.52
CA VAL A 103 -12.78 2.32 -4.99
C VAL A 103 -12.30 1.39 -3.88
N VAL A 104 -11.29 1.78 -3.11
CA VAL A 104 -10.65 0.92 -2.12
C VAL A 104 -11.26 1.16 -0.74
N ALA A 105 -11.21 2.39 -0.24
CA ALA A 105 -11.64 2.67 1.14
C ALA A 105 -13.15 2.44 1.34
N SER A 106 -13.97 2.77 0.35
CA SER A 106 -15.42 2.52 0.35
C SER A 106 -15.80 1.05 0.52
N ARG A 107 -14.86 0.11 0.38
CA ARG A 107 -15.05 -1.35 0.53
C ARG A 107 -14.45 -1.93 1.81
N PHE A 108 -13.32 -1.38 2.28
CA PHE A 108 -12.52 -2.01 3.34
C PHE A 108 -12.19 -1.10 4.53
N ALA A 109 -12.46 0.21 4.45
CA ALA A 109 -12.34 1.07 5.62
C ALA A 109 -13.57 0.92 6.52
N THR A 110 -13.36 1.16 7.81
CA THR A 110 -14.41 1.23 8.82
C THR A 110 -15.34 2.42 8.53
N LEU A 111 -16.62 2.25 8.81
CA LEU A 111 -17.65 3.27 8.80
C LEU A 111 -18.02 3.58 10.25
N SER A 112 -18.08 4.87 10.57
CA SER A 112 -18.64 5.34 11.83
C SER A 112 -20.13 5.02 11.92
N GLU A 113 -20.68 5.15 13.12
CA GLU A 113 -22.10 5.05 13.40
C GLU A 113 -22.97 6.05 12.63
N ILE A 114 -22.37 7.14 12.12
CA ILE A 114 -23.02 8.15 11.26
C ILE A 114 -22.69 8.00 9.76
N GLY A 115 -22.00 6.91 9.38
CA GLY A 115 -21.68 6.60 7.98
C GLY A 115 -20.43 7.30 7.43
N GLU A 116 -19.56 7.84 8.27
CA GLU A 116 -18.30 8.43 7.84
C GLU A 116 -17.21 7.37 7.69
N LEU A 117 -16.47 7.40 6.59
CA LEU A 117 -15.31 6.53 6.39
C LEU A 117 -14.17 6.92 7.35
N LYS A 118 -13.87 6.02 8.29
CA LYS A 118 -12.70 6.05 9.17
C LYS A 118 -11.52 5.38 8.46
N LEU A 119 -10.76 6.19 7.74
CA LEU A 119 -9.57 5.78 6.99
C LEU A 119 -8.32 6.37 7.63
N GLU A 120 -7.38 5.52 8.03
CA GLU A 120 -6.10 5.97 8.57
C GLU A 120 -5.23 6.53 7.43
N ALA A 121 -4.87 7.80 7.54
CA ALA A 121 -4.18 8.54 6.49
C ALA A 121 -2.88 9.15 7.02
N PHE A 122 -1.76 8.63 6.52
CA PHE A 122 -0.43 9.12 6.89
C PHE A 122 0.16 9.93 5.74
N PHE A 123 0.84 11.04 6.06
CA PHE A 123 1.38 11.97 5.05
C PHE A 123 2.90 12.16 5.06
N PRO A 124 3.71 11.08 5.08
CA PRO A 124 5.17 11.18 5.06
C PRO A 124 5.70 11.99 3.87
N ALA A 125 6.69 12.85 4.09
CA ALA A 125 7.30 13.62 2.99
C ALA A 125 8.16 12.70 2.10
N GLY A 126 7.73 12.45 0.86
CA GLY A 126 8.25 11.36 0.02
C GLY A 126 7.22 10.28 -0.28
N GLY A 127 6.15 10.21 0.52
CA GLY A 127 5.27 9.06 0.61
C GLY A 127 5.96 7.87 1.27
N GLY A 128 5.45 6.66 1.05
CA GLY A 128 6.02 5.44 1.65
C GLY A 128 5.67 5.38 3.14
N THR A 129 6.61 5.13 4.04
CA THR A 129 6.35 5.23 5.49
C THR A 129 7.37 6.14 6.16
N ASP A 130 7.00 6.82 7.25
CA ASP A 130 7.98 7.50 8.11
C ASP A 130 8.78 6.50 8.93
N ASP A 131 8.06 5.47 9.42
CA ASP A 131 8.55 4.35 10.18
C ASP A 131 7.55 3.19 10.03
N GLY A 132 8.05 1.99 9.72
CA GLY A 132 7.22 0.80 9.56
C GLY A 132 6.53 0.39 10.86
N GLU A 133 7.18 0.61 12.00
CA GLU A 133 6.67 0.25 13.34
C GLU A 133 5.52 1.14 13.74
N THR A 134 5.69 2.46 13.65
CA THR A 134 4.61 3.43 13.93
C THR A 134 3.37 3.16 13.08
N LEU A 135 3.55 2.93 11.77
CA LEU A 135 2.43 2.64 10.87
C LEU A 135 1.71 1.34 11.25
N ALA A 136 2.46 0.28 11.58
CA ALA A 136 1.89 -0.99 12.03
C ALA A 136 1.13 -0.83 13.35
N HIS A 137 1.78 -0.25 14.35
CA HIS A 137 1.25 -0.08 15.71
C HIS A 137 -0.07 0.70 15.71
N VAL A 138 -0.08 1.90 15.09
CA VAL A 138 -1.27 2.75 15.05
C VAL A 138 -2.41 2.07 14.28
N THR A 139 -2.12 1.44 13.15
CA THR A 139 -3.17 0.79 12.34
C THR A 139 -3.79 -0.40 13.07
N VAL A 140 -2.99 -1.24 13.72
CA VAL A 140 -3.50 -2.40 14.49
C VAL A 140 -4.25 -1.95 15.73
N ALA A 141 -3.77 -0.90 16.42
CA ALA A 141 -4.43 -0.35 17.60
C ALA A 141 -5.83 0.20 17.32
N HIS A 142 -6.10 0.66 16.10
CA HIS A 142 -7.40 1.20 15.68
C HIS A 142 -8.34 0.15 15.05
N GLU A 143 -8.00 -1.14 15.13
CA GLU A 143 -8.82 -2.19 14.55
C GLU A 143 -10.15 -2.36 15.31
N LEU A 144 -10.05 -2.79 16.56
CA LEU A 144 -11.15 -2.95 17.49
C LEU A 144 -10.63 -2.83 18.92
N ASP A 145 -11.45 -2.24 19.77
CA ASP A 145 -11.24 -2.33 21.21
C ASP A 145 -11.34 -3.80 21.68
N GLU A 146 -10.63 -4.11 22.75
CA GLU A 146 -10.49 -5.48 23.27
C GLU A 146 -11.85 -6.15 23.56
N SER A 147 -12.84 -5.37 24.04
CA SER A 147 -14.19 -5.87 24.35
C SER A 147 -14.93 -6.35 23.09
N LEU A 148 -14.81 -5.62 21.98
CA LEU A 148 -15.40 -5.99 20.69
C LEU A 148 -14.66 -7.18 20.09
N LYS A 149 -13.32 -7.17 20.16
CA LYS A 149 -12.47 -8.26 19.70
C LYS A 149 -12.83 -9.59 20.38
N ARG A 150 -12.99 -9.58 21.71
CA ARG A 150 -13.46 -10.74 22.49
C ARG A 150 -14.80 -11.29 21.99
N ARG A 151 -15.77 -10.41 21.70
CA ARG A 151 -17.09 -10.82 21.19
C ARG A 151 -16.99 -11.47 19.82
N VAL A 152 -16.24 -10.87 18.89
CA VAL A 152 -16.04 -11.43 17.54
C VAL A 152 -15.36 -12.81 17.63
N TYR A 153 -14.34 -12.93 18.49
CA TYR A 153 -13.56 -14.17 18.60
C TYR A 153 -14.30 -15.29 19.32
N ALA A 154 -15.18 -14.95 20.26
CA ALA A 154 -16.07 -15.89 20.92
C ALA A 154 -17.22 -16.37 20.00
N GLY A 155 -17.62 -15.56 19.02
CA GLY A 155 -18.73 -15.87 18.13
C GLY A 155 -18.45 -17.01 17.15
N ASN A 156 -17.33 -16.95 16.43
CA ASN A 156 -16.96 -17.98 15.46
C ASN A 156 -15.42 -18.23 15.42
N PRO A 157 -14.98 -19.51 15.39
CA PRO A 157 -13.55 -19.85 15.40
C PRO A 157 -12.83 -19.52 14.08
N GLN A 158 -13.55 -19.22 13.01
CA GLN A 158 -12.97 -18.82 11.71
C GLN A 158 -12.92 -17.31 11.52
N SER A 159 -13.45 -16.53 12.47
CA SER A 159 -13.44 -15.08 12.37
C SER A 159 -12.03 -14.50 12.57
N ILE A 160 -11.69 -13.55 11.72
CA ILE A 160 -10.37 -12.93 11.63
C ILE A 160 -10.44 -11.40 11.67
N SER A 161 -9.28 -10.81 11.91
CA SER A 161 -9.00 -9.40 11.62
C SER A 161 -8.23 -9.29 10.30
N LEU A 162 -8.65 -8.39 9.42
CA LEU A 162 -7.86 -7.98 8.26
C LEU A 162 -7.34 -6.55 8.46
N VAL A 163 -6.03 -6.43 8.66
CA VAL A 163 -5.33 -5.14 8.68
C VAL A 163 -4.73 -4.87 7.30
N ALA A 164 -5.26 -3.87 6.61
CA ALA A 164 -4.84 -3.53 5.26
C ALA A 164 -4.05 -2.21 5.24
N ILE A 165 -2.86 -2.21 4.62
CA ILE A 165 -1.99 -1.02 4.53
C ILE A 165 -1.49 -0.80 3.10
N ASP A 166 -1.86 0.32 2.49
CA ASP A 166 -1.37 0.70 1.16
C ASP A 166 -0.31 1.79 1.25
N LEU A 167 0.95 1.40 1.02
CA LEU A 167 2.08 2.34 0.99
C LEU A 167 2.15 3.01 -0.37
N LYS A 168 2.03 4.33 -0.40
CA LYS A 168 2.04 5.08 -1.66
C LYS A 168 3.11 6.16 -1.64
N THR A 169 3.97 6.14 -2.64
CA THR A 169 4.89 7.23 -2.98
C THR A 169 4.40 7.93 -4.24
N HIS A 170 5.17 8.92 -4.71
CA HIS A 170 4.84 9.58 -5.97
C HIS A 170 6.01 10.15 -6.72
N VAL A 171 5.76 10.38 -7.99
CA VAL A 171 6.63 11.09 -8.90
C VAL A 171 5.80 11.97 -9.83
N GLY A 172 6.20 13.22 -9.97
CA GLY A 172 5.62 14.14 -10.94
C GLY A 172 6.07 13.76 -12.34
N ARG A 173 5.14 13.83 -13.29
CA ARG A 173 5.45 13.71 -14.71
C ARG A 173 4.98 14.93 -15.48
N LEU A 174 5.93 15.62 -16.10
CA LEU A 174 5.68 16.76 -16.95
C LEU A 174 6.05 16.44 -18.40
N ARG A 175 5.34 17.07 -19.35
CA ARG A 175 5.78 17.13 -20.74
C ARG A 175 6.41 18.49 -21.01
N GLN A 176 7.69 18.50 -21.37
CA GLN A 176 8.45 19.70 -21.67
C GLN A 176 9.18 19.50 -23.00
N ASP A 177 9.03 20.44 -23.93
CA ASP A 177 9.64 20.41 -25.27
C ASP A 177 9.41 19.07 -26.00
N GLY A 178 8.17 18.56 -25.90
CA GLY A 178 7.75 17.30 -26.48
C GLY A 178 8.21 16.03 -25.73
N LYS A 179 9.12 16.13 -24.75
CA LYS A 179 9.69 15.02 -23.98
C LYS A 179 8.98 14.83 -22.63
N GLN A 180 8.95 13.58 -22.15
CA GLN A 180 8.48 13.26 -20.80
C GLN A 180 9.63 13.46 -19.80
N VAL A 181 9.32 14.07 -18.66
CA VAL A 181 10.27 14.32 -17.57
C VAL A 181 9.65 13.80 -16.28
N TYR A 182 10.35 12.87 -15.61
CA TYR A 182 9.98 12.37 -14.29
C TYR A 182 10.70 13.17 -13.20
N GLY A 183 10.04 13.34 -12.05
CA GLY A 183 10.55 14.16 -10.95
C GLY A 183 10.13 15.63 -11.01
N LYS A 184 9.35 16.02 -12.01
CA LYS A 184 8.83 17.38 -12.18
C LYS A 184 7.36 17.38 -12.49
N THR A 185 6.69 18.41 -12.02
CA THR A 185 5.28 18.65 -12.31
C THR A 185 4.99 20.13 -12.44
N ARG A 186 3.84 20.46 -13.01
CA ARG A 186 3.36 21.84 -13.14
C ARG A 186 1.88 21.90 -12.81
N GLU A 187 1.57 22.40 -11.63
CA GLU A 187 0.24 22.28 -11.03
C GLU A 187 -0.88 22.95 -11.83
N SER A 188 -0.57 24.01 -12.55
CA SER A 188 -1.48 24.64 -13.50
C SER A 188 -0.68 25.34 -14.60
N PRO A 189 -1.29 25.67 -15.74
CA PRO A 189 -0.61 26.42 -16.81
C PRO A 189 -0.01 27.76 -16.37
N TRP A 190 -0.49 28.33 -15.26
CA TRP A 190 -0.06 29.63 -14.72
C TRP A 190 1.05 29.55 -13.66
N ARG A 191 1.52 28.34 -13.32
CA ARG A 191 2.61 28.15 -12.36
C ARG A 191 3.85 27.61 -13.05
N GLU A 192 5.01 27.93 -12.49
CA GLU A 192 6.27 27.35 -12.95
C GLU A 192 6.34 25.84 -12.64
N PRO A 193 7.00 25.05 -13.51
CA PRO A 193 7.37 23.69 -13.18
C PRO A 193 8.21 23.61 -11.91
N ARG A 194 7.89 22.64 -11.04
CA ARG A 194 8.65 22.37 -9.81
C ARG A 194 8.93 20.88 -9.66
N ASN A 195 9.82 20.56 -8.72
CA ASN A 195 10.10 19.17 -8.36
C ASN A 195 8.89 18.49 -7.72
N ALA A 196 8.68 17.22 -8.06
CA ALA A 196 7.67 16.34 -7.48
C ALA A 196 8.12 14.88 -7.64
N CYS A 197 8.26 14.08 -6.60
CA CYS A 197 8.23 14.45 -5.18
C CYS A 197 9.38 15.41 -4.83
N GLY A 198 9.06 16.57 -4.24
CA GLY A 198 10.07 17.55 -3.82
C GLY A 198 11.08 16.97 -2.82
N ALA A 199 10.63 16.10 -1.90
CA ALA A 199 11.47 15.47 -0.89
C ALA A 199 12.48 14.48 -1.50
N ILE A 200 12.04 13.62 -2.42
CA ILE A 200 12.94 12.65 -3.09
C ILE A 200 13.95 13.40 -3.96
N VAL A 201 13.49 14.35 -4.77
CA VAL A 201 14.39 15.13 -5.64
C VAL A 201 15.38 15.95 -4.81
N GLY A 202 14.92 16.56 -3.71
CA GLY A 202 15.76 17.31 -2.78
C GLY A 202 16.81 16.43 -2.11
N THR A 203 16.43 15.22 -1.70
CA THR A 203 17.34 14.24 -1.09
C THR A 203 18.45 13.86 -2.05
N LEU A 204 18.13 13.52 -3.30
CA LEU A 204 19.13 13.06 -4.27
C LEU A 204 20.02 14.17 -4.81
N LYS A 205 19.48 15.39 -5.00
CA LYS A 205 20.24 16.49 -5.63
C LYS A 205 20.95 17.40 -4.64
N ASN A 206 20.36 17.63 -3.48
CA ASN A 206 20.81 18.61 -2.49
C ASN A 206 20.69 18.02 -1.07
N TYR A 207 21.29 16.85 -0.86
CA TYR A 207 21.23 16.18 0.44
C TYR A 207 21.69 17.11 1.57
N ASN A 208 20.94 17.09 2.68
CA ASN A 208 21.24 17.89 3.86
C ASN A 208 21.10 16.98 5.08
N ALA A 209 22.22 16.68 5.73
CA ALA A 209 22.26 15.81 6.90
C ALA A 209 21.44 16.35 8.08
N HIS A 210 21.13 17.65 8.14
CA HIS A 210 20.28 18.24 9.17
C HIS A 210 18.79 18.12 8.86
N ASN A 211 18.40 17.86 7.61
CA ASN A 211 17.00 17.66 7.24
C ASN A 211 16.56 16.21 7.57
N PRO A 212 15.62 16.00 8.51
CA PRO A 212 15.17 14.66 8.90
C PRO A 212 14.56 13.87 7.74
N ILE A 213 13.87 14.54 6.82
CA ILE A 213 13.25 13.92 5.65
C ILE A 213 14.32 13.37 4.70
N HIS A 214 15.42 14.11 4.51
CA HIS A 214 16.52 13.65 3.64
C HIS A 214 17.20 12.43 4.25
N ARG A 215 17.47 12.44 5.55
CA ARG A 215 18.05 11.28 6.25
C ARG A 215 17.16 10.05 6.11
N ARG A 216 15.85 10.22 6.32
CA ARG A 216 14.87 9.14 6.20
C ARG A 216 14.84 8.55 4.79
N ILE A 217 14.68 9.37 3.75
CA ILE A 217 14.63 8.88 2.36
C ILE A 217 15.95 8.20 1.99
N ARG A 218 17.10 8.70 2.44
CA ARG A 218 18.40 8.04 2.26
C ARG A 218 18.43 6.67 2.94
N ASN A 219 17.92 6.56 4.16
CA ASN A 219 17.81 5.28 4.87
C ASN A 219 16.91 4.29 4.12
N ASP A 220 15.75 4.73 3.62
CA ASP A 220 14.82 3.88 2.85
C ASP A 220 15.44 3.39 1.54
N LEU A 221 16.17 4.27 0.85
CA LEU A 221 16.93 3.90 -0.35
C LEU A 221 18.06 2.92 0.01
N GLY A 222 18.72 3.12 1.14
CA GLY A 222 20.00 2.50 1.48
C GLY A 222 21.17 3.24 0.82
N GLU A 223 22.34 3.14 1.45
CA GLU A 223 23.53 3.92 1.08
C GLU A 223 23.97 3.71 -0.38
N GLU A 224 24.02 2.46 -0.85
CA GLU A 224 24.45 2.16 -2.22
C GLU A 224 23.51 2.77 -3.26
N ASN A 225 22.20 2.62 -3.06
CA ASN A 225 21.19 3.17 -3.96
C ASN A 225 21.20 4.70 -3.92
N PHE A 226 21.30 5.30 -2.74
CA PHE A 226 21.41 6.74 -2.59
C PHE A 226 22.61 7.29 -3.36
N HIS A 227 23.80 6.71 -3.16
CA HIS A 227 25.00 7.11 -3.87
C HIS A 227 24.87 6.92 -5.39
N PHE A 228 24.32 5.80 -5.84
CA PHE A 228 24.12 5.55 -7.26
C PHE A 228 23.15 6.57 -7.87
N LEU A 229 21.94 6.72 -7.32
CA LEU A 229 20.87 7.57 -7.85
C LEU A 229 21.18 9.08 -7.74
N ALA A 230 22.06 9.49 -6.81
CA ALA A 230 22.51 10.87 -6.69
C ALA A 230 23.50 11.27 -7.79
N HIS A 231 24.27 10.31 -8.34
CA HIS A 231 25.37 10.57 -9.28
C HIS A 231 25.16 9.99 -10.67
N ASN A 232 24.22 9.06 -10.84
CA ASN A 232 23.95 8.36 -12.09
C ASN A 232 22.48 8.48 -12.47
N ALA A 233 22.23 8.58 -13.78
CA ALA A 233 20.88 8.56 -14.31
C ALA A 233 20.45 7.13 -14.63
N VAL A 234 19.25 6.75 -14.19
CA VAL A 234 18.54 5.58 -14.72
C VAL A 234 17.74 6.04 -15.92
N LEU A 235 18.07 5.50 -17.10
CA LEU A 235 17.48 5.90 -18.36
C LEU A 235 16.56 4.80 -18.91
N THR A 236 15.61 5.21 -19.74
CA THR A 236 14.88 4.27 -20.59
C THR A 236 15.78 3.59 -21.62
N ASP A 237 15.34 2.49 -22.24
CA ASP A 237 16.10 1.70 -23.24
C ASP A 237 16.64 2.56 -24.39
N THR A 238 15.86 3.57 -24.80
CA THR A 238 16.25 4.51 -25.86
C THR A 238 17.31 5.52 -25.42
N LYS A 239 17.64 5.56 -24.13
CA LYS A 239 18.50 6.52 -23.43
C LYS A 239 18.03 7.98 -23.52
N LYS A 240 16.75 8.21 -23.84
CA LYS A 240 16.20 9.57 -24.07
C LYS A 240 15.45 10.16 -22.89
N ILE A 241 14.95 9.32 -21.99
CA ILE A 241 14.12 9.73 -20.86
C ILE A 241 14.75 9.21 -19.58
N ASP A 242 15.00 10.13 -18.66
CA ASP A 242 15.50 9.88 -17.31
C ASP A 242 14.32 9.53 -16.39
N ILE A 243 14.43 8.37 -15.73
CA ILE A 243 13.44 7.81 -14.81
C ILE A 243 13.99 7.65 -13.38
N THR A 244 15.16 8.22 -13.08
CA THR A 244 15.86 8.14 -11.79
C THR A 244 14.94 8.47 -10.61
N MET A 245 14.14 9.54 -10.74
CA MET A 245 13.22 9.98 -9.68
C MET A 245 12.04 9.02 -9.50
N ALA A 246 11.59 8.35 -10.56
CA ALA A 246 10.56 7.33 -10.46
C ALA A 246 11.11 6.07 -9.77
N VAL A 247 12.32 5.64 -10.14
CA VAL A 247 13.01 4.49 -9.51
C VAL A 247 13.24 4.74 -8.01
N ALA A 248 13.71 5.93 -7.64
CA ALA A 248 13.87 6.31 -6.24
C ALA A 248 12.55 6.22 -5.46
N ALA A 249 11.45 6.75 -6.02
CA ALA A 249 10.12 6.67 -5.40
C ALA A 249 9.64 5.22 -5.27
N ASN A 250 9.93 4.37 -6.23
CA ASN A 250 9.56 2.95 -6.18
C ASN A 250 10.32 2.21 -5.06
N ILE A 251 11.65 2.41 -4.97
CA ILE A 251 12.48 1.76 -3.95
C ILE A 251 12.03 2.16 -2.54
N VAL A 252 11.72 3.44 -2.31
CA VAL A 252 11.19 3.90 -1.02
C VAL A 252 9.88 3.18 -0.67
N ALA A 253 8.96 3.05 -1.63
CA ALA A 253 7.69 2.34 -1.43
C ALA A 253 7.91 0.84 -1.11
N ILE A 254 8.78 0.17 -1.88
CA ILE A 254 9.10 -1.25 -1.73
C ILE A 254 9.84 -1.51 -0.41
N ARG A 255 10.77 -0.65 0.01
CA ARG A 255 11.42 -0.81 1.32
C ARG A 255 10.40 -0.66 2.45
N GLY A 256 9.50 0.31 2.34
CA GLY A 256 8.43 0.53 3.29
C GLY A 256 7.57 -0.71 3.52
N ILE A 257 7.16 -1.42 2.45
CA ILE A 257 6.30 -2.61 2.59
C ILE A 257 6.96 -3.69 3.45
N ARG A 258 8.27 -3.90 3.27
CA ARG A 258 9.03 -4.92 4.00
C ARG A 258 9.14 -4.54 5.47
N ASN A 259 9.49 -3.28 5.76
CA ASN A 259 9.62 -2.79 7.13
C ASN A 259 8.28 -2.88 7.87
N THR A 260 7.19 -2.44 7.24
CA THR A 260 5.85 -2.49 7.83
C THR A 260 5.36 -3.93 8.01
N ALA A 261 5.64 -4.85 7.06
CA ALA A 261 5.23 -6.25 7.20
C ALA A 261 5.93 -6.95 8.36
N VAL A 262 7.23 -6.69 8.56
CA VAL A 262 7.99 -7.20 9.71
C VAL A 262 7.45 -6.63 11.03
N ALA A 263 7.12 -5.33 11.08
CA ALA A 263 6.56 -4.72 12.26
C ALA A 263 5.16 -5.25 12.61
N ILE A 264 4.28 -5.37 11.62
CA ILE A 264 2.92 -5.92 11.78
C ILE A 264 2.95 -7.33 12.38
N ALA A 265 3.94 -8.14 12.03
CA ALA A 265 4.07 -9.50 12.54
C ALA A 265 4.25 -9.56 14.07
N GLN A 266 4.70 -8.48 14.70
CA GLN A 266 4.81 -8.34 16.16
C GLN A 266 3.51 -7.82 16.82
N GLU A 267 2.67 -7.16 16.03
CA GLU A 267 1.45 -6.49 16.50
C GLU A 267 0.19 -7.37 16.38
N LEU A 268 0.14 -8.25 15.38
CA LEU A 268 -0.99 -9.16 15.19
C LEU A 268 -0.95 -10.34 16.15
N ASP A 269 -2.14 -10.80 16.55
CA ASP A 269 -2.31 -12.10 17.18
C ASP A 269 -2.62 -13.20 16.15
N GLU A 270 -2.84 -14.43 16.62
CA GLU A 270 -3.12 -15.62 15.82
C GLU A 270 -4.30 -15.48 14.85
N ARG A 271 -5.25 -14.57 15.10
CA ARG A 271 -6.42 -14.30 14.25
C ARG A 271 -6.23 -13.11 13.31
N GLY A 272 -5.12 -12.39 13.44
CA GLY A 272 -4.74 -11.28 12.59
C GLY A 272 -4.18 -11.74 11.25
N LEU A 273 -4.72 -11.19 10.17
CA LEU A 273 -4.20 -11.26 8.81
C LEU A 273 -3.87 -9.84 8.37
N ALA A 274 -2.68 -9.60 7.85
CA ALA A 274 -2.40 -8.35 7.15
C ALA A 274 -2.28 -8.54 5.65
N HIS A 275 -2.71 -7.52 4.91
CA HIS A 275 -2.43 -7.36 3.49
C HIS A 275 -1.85 -5.98 3.23
N LEU A 276 -0.63 -5.95 2.69
CA LEU A 276 0.06 -4.71 2.39
C LEU A 276 0.26 -4.59 0.89
N THR A 277 0.22 -3.37 0.35
CA THR A 277 0.63 -3.08 -1.03
C THR A 277 1.58 -1.90 -1.09
N ALA A 278 2.37 -1.84 -2.15
CA ALA A 278 3.20 -0.69 -2.46
C ALA A 278 2.96 -0.19 -3.88
N SER A 279 2.82 1.12 -4.03
CA SER A 279 2.62 1.74 -5.34
C SER A 279 3.23 3.13 -5.44
N THR A 280 3.51 3.56 -6.67
CA THR A 280 3.92 4.93 -6.98
C THR A 280 2.83 5.60 -7.80
N THR A 281 2.30 6.72 -7.30
CA THR A 281 1.42 7.59 -8.09
C THR A 281 2.27 8.44 -9.03
N VAL A 282 1.98 8.39 -10.33
CA VAL A 282 2.58 9.28 -11.31
C VAL A 282 1.64 10.47 -11.52
N ASN A 283 2.00 11.60 -10.93
CA ASN A 283 1.13 12.78 -10.96
C ASN A 283 1.18 13.49 -12.30
N ARG A 284 0.00 13.79 -12.84
CA ARG A 284 -0.17 14.42 -14.16
C ARG A 284 -1.18 15.55 -14.07
N PRO A 285 -0.75 16.79 -13.78
CA PRO A 285 -1.65 17.93 -13.70
C PRO A 285 -2.59 18.03 -14.90
N SER A 286 -3.87 18.35 -14.63
CA SER A 286 -4.95 18.46 -15.62
C SER A 286 -5.33 17.14 -16.31
N ARG A 287 -4.89 15.99 -15.78
CA ARG A 287 -5.26 14.65 -16.24
C ARG A 287 -5.37 13.71 -15.05
N ASP A 288 -5.99 12.57 -15.26
CA ASP A 288 -5.96 11.46 -14.32
C ASP A 288 -4.53 11.10 -13.93
N ASP A 289 -4.29 10.80 -12.67
CA ASP A 289 -3.02 10.21 -12.27
C ASP A 289 -2.94 8.73 -12.72
N LEU A 290 -1.71 8.26 -12.91
CA LEU A 290 -1.43 6.85 -13.10
C LEU A 290 -0.85 6.26 -11.83
N VAL A 291 -0.90 4.95 -11.74
CA VAL A 291 -0.31 4.19 -10.65
C VAL A 291 0.63 3.15 -11.25
N ILE A 292 1.79 2.98 -10.63
CA ILE A 292 2.69 1.86 -10.86
C ILE A 292 2.55 0.95 -9.64
N TYR A 293 2.07 -0.28 -9.83
CA TYR A 293 2.01 -1.28 -8.77
C TYR A 293 3.37 -1.95 -8.60
N LEU A 294 3.86 -2.09 -7.37
CA LEU A 294 5.27 -2.41 -7.10
C LEU A 294 5.46 -3.63 -6.22
N ALA A 295 4.59 -3.81 -5.23
CA ALA A 295 4.69 -4.90 -4.29
C ALA A 295 3.35 -5.23 -3.64
N ARG A 296 3.25 -6.47 -3.16
CA ARG A 296 2.20 -6.94 -2.26
C ARG A 296 2.76 -7.88 -1.22
N ALA A 297 2.11 -7.93 -0.07
CA ALA A 297 2.52 -8.81 1.02
C ALA A 297 1.33 -9.31 1.85
N THR A 298 1.50 -10.50 2.44
CA THR A 298 0.62 -11.03 3.48
C THR A 298 1.41 -11.33 4.73
N VAL A 299 0.84 -11.04 5.90
CA VAL A 299 1.35 -11.50 7.20
C VAL A 299 0.28 -12.36 7.84
N PHE A 300 0.55 -13.67 7.97
CA PHE A 300 -0.41 -14.59 8.56
C PHE A 300 0.26 -15.87 9.04
N ASN A 301 -0.22 -16.39 10.17
CA ASN A 301 0.12 -17.68 10.74
C ASN A 301 1.62 -18.04 10.71
N GLY A 302 2.46 -17.09 11.12
CA GLY A 302 3.90 -17.31 11.26
C GLY A 302 4.69 -17.16 9.96
N SER A 303 4.06 -16.73 8.87
CA SER A 303 4.71 -16.43 7.59
C SER A 303 4.39 -15.01 7.11
N ILE A 304 5.43 -14.23 6.86
CA ILE A 304 5.37 -13.03 6.02
C ILE A 304 5.74 -13.48 4.61
N LYS A 305 4.90 -13.15 3.63
CA LYS A 305 5.19 -13.38 2.22
C LYS A 305 5.17 -12.05 1.48
N ILE A 306 6.21 -11.78 0.69
CA ILE A 306 6.36 -10.50 -0.04
C ILE A 306 6.69 -10.82 -1.50
N GLN A 307 5.92 -10.24 -2.43
CA GLN A 307 6.21 -10.24 -3.85
C GLN A 307 6.44 -8.80 -4.30
N SER A 308 7.63 -8.49 -4.79
CA SER A 308 7.99 -7.11 -5.16
C SER A 308 9.01 -7.03 -6.28
N ILE A 309 9.04 -5.89 -6.97
CA ILE A 309 10.19 -5.53 -7.81
C ILE A 309 11.42 -5.35 -6.89
N GLY A 310 12.62 -5.72 -7.35
CA GLY A 310 13.82 -5.63 -6.51
C GLY A 310 14.20 -4.20 -6.12
N THR A 311 15.08 -4.06 -5.13
CA THR A 311 15.41 -2.74 -4.54
C THR A 311 16.77 -2.18 -4.98
N ASP A 312 17.58 -2.93 -5.74
CA ASP A 312 18.87 -2.43 -6.27
C ASP A 312 18.65 -1.50 -7.47
N ALA A 313 18.93 -0.21 -7.30
CA ALA A 313 18.77 0.83 -8.31
C ALA A 313 19.57 0.57 -9.60
N ARG A 314 20.69 -0.14 -9.54
CA ARG A 314 21.56 -0.42 -10.69
C ARG A 314 20.93 -1.38 -11.69
N LEU A 315 19.99 -2.20 -11.22
CA LEU A 315 19.30 -3.21 -12.02
C LEU A 315 18.04 -2.67 -12.70
N TYR A 316 17.62 -1.44 -12.37
CA TYR A 316 16.46 -0.83 -12.97
C TYR A 316 16.75 -0.29 -14.38
N GLY A 317 15.73 -0.39 -15.23
CA GLY A 317 15.57 0.45 -16.41
C GLY A 317 14.09 0.54 -16.80
N GLY A 318 13.81 0.96 -18.02
CA GLY A 318 12.42 1.01 -18.47
C GLY A 318 12.27 1.38 -19.94
N LYS A 319 11.06 1.24 -20.43
CA LYS A 319 10.70 1.64 -21.79
C LYS A 319 9.41 2.42 -21.79
N ILE A 320 9.27 3.26 -22.82
CA ILE A 320 8.00 3.92 -23.10
C ILE A 320 7.22 3.07 -24.08
N VAL A 321 6.07 2.56 -23.63
CA VAL A 321 5.17 1.75 -24.45
C VAL A 321 3.90 2.51 -24.76
N GLU A 322 3.24 2.15 -25.85
CA GLU A 322 1.90 2.62 -26.14
C GLU A 322 0.89 1.65 -25.51
N TYR A 323 0.03 2.17 -24.64
CA TYR A 323 -0.96 1.38 -23.93
C TYR A 323 -2.21 2.22 -23.66
N ALA A 324 -3.38 1.69 -24.04
CA ALA A 324 -4.66 2.40 -23.98
C ALA A 324 -4.60 3.81 -24.62
N GLY A 325 -3.96 3.91 -25.79
CA GLY A 325 -3.83 5.16 -26.55
C GLY A 325 -2.89 6.21 -25.93
N GLU A 326 -2.10 5.83 -24.92
CA GLU A 326 -1.16 6.73 -24.25
C GLU A 326 0.24 6.14 -24.11
N LYS A 327 1.25 7.02 -24.05
CA LYS A 327 2.62 6.65 -23.71
C LYS A 327 2.75 6.40 -22.20
N ARG A 328 3.08 5.16 -21.84
CA ARG A 328 3.27 4.68 -20.46
C ARG A 328 4.71 4.31 -20.20
N LEU A 329 5.21 4.56 -19.00
CA LEU A 329 6.43 3.94 -18.51
C LEU A 329 6.14 2.48 -18.12
N GLN A 330 6.94 1.57 -18.65
CA GLN A 330 7.04 0.19 -18.19
C GLN A 330 8.46 -0.04 -17.69
N LEU A 331 8.59 -0.36 -16.41
CA LEU A 331 9.88 -0.69 -15.80
C LEU A 331 10.33 -2.08 -16.23
N HIS A 332 11.62 -2.31 -16.16
CA HIS A 332 12.21 -3.64 -16.08
C HIS A 332 13.25 -3.66 -14.96
N TYR A 333 13.53 -4.86 -14.45
CA TYR A 333 14.48 -5.06 -13.35
C TYR A 333 15.35 -6.26 -13.67
N ALA A 334 16.64 -6.05 -13.92
CA ALA A 334 17.55 -7.06 -14.46
C ALA A 334 16.88 -7.82 -15.63
N ASP A 335 16.88 -9.15 -15.57
CA ASP A 335 16.24 -10.09 -16.48
C ASP A 335 14.92 -10.66 -15.91
N TRP A 336 14.36 -10.06 -14.86
CA TRP A 336 13.17 -10.59 -14.20
C TRP A 336 11.91 -10.48 -15.06
N ASN A 337 11.09 -11.52 -15.02
CA ASN A 337 9.72 -11.46 -15.53
C ASN A 337 8.82 -10.76 -14.49
N LEU A 338 8.43 -9.52 -14.78
CA LEU A 338 7.60 -8.73 -13.86
C LEU A 338 6.16 -9.25 -13.71
N ASP A 339 5.70 -10.18 -14.55
CA ASP A 339 4.41 -10.85 -14.36
C ASP A 339 4.54 -12.14 -13.51
N ASN A 340 5.77 -12.53 -13.15
CA ASN A 340 6.05 -13.69 -12.32
C ASN A 340 7.23 -13.43 -11.39
N LEU A 341 7.06 -12.47 -10.49
CA LEU A 341 8.07 -12.09 -9.51
C LEU A 341 8.22 -13.14 -8.41
N PRO A 342 9.44 -13.38 -7.90
CA PRO A 342 9.66 -14.30 -6.79
C PRO A 342 8.96 -13.81 -5.51
N ILE A 343 8.58 -14.78 -4.66
CA ILE A 343 7.99 -14.53 -3.35
C ILE A 343 9.09 -14.75 -2.30
N GLU A 344 9.42 -13.71 -1.53
CA GLU A 344 10.23 -13.80 -0.32
C GLU A 344 9.34 -14.30 0.82
N GLU A 345 9.82 -15.27 1.60
CA GLU A 345 9.15 -15.77 2.79
C GLU A 345 10.01 -15.53 4.03
N ILE A 346 9.43 -14.90 5.07
CA ILE A 346 10.10 -14.61 6.33
C ILE A 346 9.27 -15.23 7.46
N PRO A 347 9.81 -16.18 8.25
CA PRO A 347 9.10 -16.76 9.37
C PRO A 347 9.03 -15.78 10.55
N TYR A 348 7.96 -15.85 11.34
CA TYR A 348 7.82 -15.12 12.60
C TYR A 348 7.08 -15.96 13.64
N GLN A 349 7.21 -15.60 14.91
CA GLN A 349 6.50 -16.27 16.00
C GLN A 349 5.08 -15.72 16.11
N VAL A 350 4.08 -16.59 16.02
CA VAL A 350 2.68 -16.22 16.21
C VAL A 350 2.42 -15.88 17.68
N ARG A 351 1.85 -14.70 17.93
CA ARG A 351 1.38 -14.29 19.25
C ARG A 351 -0.02 -14.84 19.49
N SER A 352 -0.26 -15.48 20.64
CA SER A 352 -1.63 -15.90 20.98
C SER A 352 -2.51 -14.69 21.24
N SER A 353 -3.80 -14.80 20.94
CA SER A 353 -4.78 -13.77 21.27
C SER A 353 -4.91 -13.55 22.79
N GLY A 354 -4.68 -14.60 23.59
CA GLY A 354 -4.84 -14.55 25.05
C GLY A 354 -6.30 -14.32 25.51
N LEU A 355 -7.27 -14.45 24.60
CA LEU A 355 -8.69 -14.14 24.81
C LEU A 355 -9.55 -15.38 25.12
#